data_AF-A0A964FIU6-F1
#
_entry.id   AF-A0A964FIU6-F1
#
_cell.length_a   1.000
_cell.length_b   1.000
_cell.length_c   1.000
_cell.angle_alpha   90.00
_cell.angle_beta   90.00
_cell.angle_gamma   90.00
#
_symmetry.space_group_name_H-M   'P 1'
#
loop_
_entity.id
_entity.type
_entity.pdbx_description
1 polymer ?
#
loop_
_entity_poly.entity_id
_entity_poly.type
_entity_poly.pdbx_seq_one_letter_code
_entity_poly.pdbx_strand_id
1 'polypeptide(L)'
;MSQPTITAVAGPPGSGKTTWIRQQLAAETAPVLYFSPGSGNVPIDQTCIAAGFPQIKTLTDGEESLLAKHLANGVSAYIELGFHLQLTTLENLLQSFPSRRIGVVPPEIKDTEWHKWADVIVEGIAVSGEADKLSIWRSPTKGQVLDPASLDMFWYQEMTQGAYGKVHRAKGIFDIADGRSFYFDFAAAFQETAHEELPLPRWLEGRPQRFSGIEIVGENLDETALGQTLEDCCLSETIMLNYQQQVKQSLSLGEETA
;
A
#
# COMPACT_ATOMS: atom_id res chain seq x y z
N MET A 1 3.03 -32.27 11.20
CA MET A 1 2.61 -31.00 10.59
C MET A 1 3.44 -29.91 11.25
N SER A 2 4.18 -29.11 10.47
CA SER A 2 4.92 -27.97 11.01
C SER A 2 3.93 -27.01 11.69
N GLN A 3 4.31 -26.46 12.84
CA GLN A 3 3.42 -25.53 13.54
C GLN A 3 3.12 -24.30 12.66
N PRO A 4 1.89 -23.75 12.72
CA PRO A 4 1.54 -22.53 12.01
C PRO A 4 2.51 -21.43 12.43
N THR A 5 3.06 -20.72 11.44
CA THR A 5 4.15 -19.78 11.66
C THR A 5 3.73 -18.38 11.27
N ILE A 6 3.95 -17.43 12.17
CA ILE A 6 3.91 -16.00 11.85
C ILE A 6 5.22 -15.65 11.12
N THR A 7 5.13 -15.05 9.94
CA THR A 7 6.26 -14.38 9.31
C THR A 7 6.11 -12.88 9.51
N ALA A 8 6.82 -12.33 10.50
CA ALA A 8 6.83 -10.90 10.78
C ALA A 8 7.92 -10.22 9.97
N VAL A 9 7.58 -9.17 9.23
CA VAL A 9 8.48 -8.47 8.30
C VAL A 9 8.59 -7.02 8.72
N ALA A 10 9.80 -6.56 8.99
CA ALA A 10 10.08 -5.18 9.38
C ALA A 10 11.28 -4.62 8.60
N GLY A 11 11.42 -3.30 8.61
CA GLY A 11 12.47 -2.61 7.89
C GLY A 11 12.12 -1.15 7.61
N PRO A 12 13.11 -0.35 7.14
CA PRO A 12 12.93 1.07 6.91
C PRO A 12 11.87 1.38 5.83
N PRO A 13 11.38 2.63 5.75
CA PRO A 13 10.39 3.01 4.75
C PRO A 13 10.94 2.77 3.34
N GLY A 14 10.16 2.14 2.45
CA GLY A 14 10.59 1.90 1.08
C GLY A 14 11.64 0.78 0.88
N SER A 15 12.02 0.04 1.92
CA SER A 15 13.04 -1.03 1.79
C SER A 15 12.62 -2.25 0.96
N GLY A 16 11.36 -2.34 0.55
CA GLY A 16 10.84 -3.46 -0.24
C GLY A 16 10.07 -4.53 0.55
N LYS A 17 9.65 -4.25 1.79
CA LYS A 17 8.87 -5.18 2.64
C LYS A 17 7.67 -5.79 1.91
N THR A 18 6.75 -4.96 1.42
CA THR A 18 5.55 -5.40 0.70
C THR A 18 5.91 -6.21 -0.54
N THR A 19 6.92 -5.78 -1.31
CA THR A 19 7.42 -6.49 -2.50
C THR A 19 7.91 -7.89 -2.14
N TRP A 20 8.70 -8.02 -1.07
CA TRP A 20 9.18 -9.30 -0.59
C TRP A 20 8.02 -10.22 -0.18
N ILE A 21 7.03 -9.69 0.55
CA ILE A 21 5.83 -10.46 0.93
C ILE A 21 5.06 -10.93 -0.31
N ARG A 22 4.84 -10.05 -1.30
CA ARG A 22 4.17 -10.42 -2.57
C ARG A 22 4.89 -11.56 -3.28
N GLN A 23 6.22 -11.58 -3.28
CA GLN A 23 7.01 -12.69 -3.85
C GLN A 23 6.78 -14.01 -3.11
N GLN A 24 6.67 -13.96 -1.77
CA GLN A 24 6.36 -15.17 -0.99
C GLN A 24 4.92 -15.65 -1.25
N LEU A 25 3.95 -14.73 -1.26
CA LEU A 25 2.55 -15.04 -1.52
C LEU A 25 2.32 -15.63 -2.91
N ALA A 26 3.09 -15.21 -3.92
CA ALA A 26 3.01 -15.78 -5.26
C ALA A 26 3.41 -17.26 -5.33
N ALA A 27 4.26 -17.72 -4.40
CA ALA A 27 4.65 -19.12 -4.28
C ALA A 27 3.76 -19.91 -3.30
N GLU A 28 2.88 -19.23 -2.57
CA GLU A 28 2.07 -19.84 -1.53
C GLU A 28 0.85 -20.56 -2.12
N THR A 29 0.60 -21.77 -1.62
CA THR A 29 -0.53 -22.61 -2.05
C THR A 29 -1.51 -22.88 -0.91
N ALA A 30 -1.08 -22.66 0.33
CA ALA A 30 -1.93 -22.79 1.50
C ALA A 30 -2.65 -21.47 1.82
N PRO A 31 -3.81 -21.53 2.52
CA PRO A 31 -4.44 -20.33 3.05
C PRO A 31 -3.49 -19.61 4.02
N VAL A 32 -3.22 -18.34 3.74
CA VAL A 32 -2.41 -17.47 4.60
C VAL A 32 -3.10 -16.13 4.78
N LEU A 33 -2.88 -15.53 5.95
CA LEU A 33 -3.34 -14.19 6.25
C LEU A 33 -2.28 -13.14 5.94
N TYR A 34 -2.73 -11.94 5.58
CA TYR A 34 -1.89 -10.75 5.58
C TYR A 34 -2.44 -9.73 6.58
N PHE A 35 -1.56 -9.21 7.43
CA PHE A 35 -1.90 -8.17 8.40
C PHE A 35 -0.82 -7.08 8.36
N SER A 36 -1.25 -5.82 8.28
CA SER A 36 -0.33 -4.68 8.34
C SER A 36 -0.87 -3.70 9.39
N PRO A 37 -0.44 -3.79 10.66
CA PRO A 37 -0.90 -2.89 11.70
C PRO A 37 -0.42 -1.45 11.45
N GLY A 38 -1.17 -0.49 12.00
CA GLY A 38 -0.81 0.92 12.00
C GLY A 38 -0.99 1.61 10.65
N SER A 39 -1.76 1.02 9.74
CA SER A 39 -2.14 1.63 8.46
C SER A 39 -3.29 2.65 8.62
N GLY A 40 -3.99 2.65 9.75
CA GLY A 40 -5.09 3.57 10.02
C GLY A 40 -6.21 3.45 8.98
N ASN A 41 -6.67 4.58 8.45
CA ASN A 41 -7.71 4.64 7.42
C ASN A 41 -7.17 4.59 5.98
N VAL A 42 -5.86 4.37 5.78
CA VAL A 42 -5.22 4.31 4.46
C VAL A 42 -4.46 2.98 4.28
N PRO A 43 -5.18 1.83 4.18
CA PRO A 43 -4.58 0.50 4.04
C PRO A 43 -4.14 0.18 2.60
N ILE A 44 -3.20 0.95 2.05
CA ILE A 44 -2.75 0.79 0.65
C ILE A 44 -2.16 -0.59 0.39
N ASP A 45 -1.22 -1.04 1.23
CA ASP A 45 -0.53 -2.32 1.01
C ASP A 45 -1.47 -3.52 1.14
N GLN A 46 -2.38 -3.47 2.12
CA GLN A 46 -3.44 -4.49 2.27
C GLN A 46 -4.35 -4.52 1.03
N THR A 47 -4.76 -3.36 0.52
CA THR A 47 -5.62 -3.28 -0.66
C THR A 47 -4.89 -3.82 -1.91
N CYS A 48 -3.61 -3.51 -2.07
CA CYS A 48 -2.80 -4.04 -3.17
C CYS A 48 -2.67 -5.57 -3.10
N ILE A 49 -2.43 -6.11 -1.90
CA ILE A 49 -2.36 -7.57 -1.70
C ILE A 49 -3.71 -8.24 -1.95
N ALA A 50 -4.81 -7.68 -1.44
CA ALA A 50 -6.14 -8.23 -1.67
C ALA A 50 -6.53 -8.22 -3.16
N ALA A 51 -6.13 -7.18 -3.89
CA ALA A 51 -6.35 -7.10 -5.33
C ALA A 51 -5.49 -8.12 -6.10
N GLY A 52 -4.19 -8.16 -5.84
CA GLY A 52 -3.25 -9.04 -6.55
C GLY A 52 -3.37 -10.53 -6.17
N PHE A 53 -3.85 -10.83 -4.97
CA PHE A 53 -4.00 -12.18 -4.44
C PHE A 53 -5.38 -12.36 -3.77
N PRO A 54 -6.47 -12.47 -4.53
CA PRO A 54 -7.84 -12.53 -3.99
C PRO A 54 -8.11 -13.69 -3.03
N GLN A 55 -7.28 -14.74 -3.06
CA GLN A 55 -7.32 -15.88 -2.15
C GLN A 55 -6.78 -15.55 -0.74
N ILE A 56 -6.04 -14.46 -0.60
CA ILE A 56 -5.42 -14.05 0.66
C ILE A 56 -6.40 -13.22 1.46
N LYS A 57 -6.68 -13.65 2.69
CA LYS A 57 -7.49 -12.87 3.60
C LYS A 57 -6.62 -11.83 4.29
N THR A 58 -6.93 -10.56 4.03
CA THR A 58 -6.30 -9.42 4.70
C THR A 58 -7.05 -9.06 5.97
N LEU A 59 -6.33 -8.57 6.98
CA LEU A 59 -6.88 -8.04 8.22
C LEU A 59 -6.45 -6.58 8.41
N THR A 60 -7.31 -5.77 9.02
CA THR A 60 -7.08 -4.34 9.30
C THR A 60 -6.81 -4.07 10.78
N ASP A 61 -6.42 -2.84 11.11
CA ASP A 61 -6.32 -2.37 12.50
C ASP A 61 -7.62 -2.66 13.28
N GLY A 62 -7.51 -3.19 14.50
CA GLY A 62 -8.64 -3.60 15.33
C GLY A 62 -9.10 -5.05 15.15
N GLU A 63 -8.55 -5.78 14.18
CA GLU A 63 -8.86 -7.20 13.93
C GLU A 63 -7.83 -8.16 14.55
N GLU A 64 -7.02 -7.72 15.52
CA GLU A 64 -5.96 -8.53 16.13
C GLU A 64 -6.51 -9.78 16.84
N SER A 65 -7.71 -9.67 17.42
CA SER A 65 -8.39 -10.83 18.02
C SER A 65 -8.78 -11.87 16.97
N LEU A 66 -9.14 -11.44 15.76
CA LEU A 66 -9.45 -12.32 14.65
C LEU A 66 -8.18 -12.99 14.10
N LEU A 67 -7.07 -12.24 14.02
CA LEU A 67 -5.74 -12.78 13.71
C LEU A 67 -5.37 -13.92 14.68
N ALA A 68 -5.45 -13.67 15.99
CA ALA A 68 -5.14 -14.67 17.01
C ALA A 68 -6.03 -15.93 16.88
N LYS A 69 -7.32 -15.75 16.58
CA LYS A 69 -8.26 -16.87 16.34
C LYS A 69 -7.86 -17.70 15.11
N HIS A 70 -7.46 -17.06 14.02
CA HIS A 70 -7.02 -17.78 12.81
C HIS A 70 -5.71 -18.52 13.03
N LEU A 71 -4.75 -17.91 13.72
CA LEU A 71 -3.48 -18.53 14.10
C LEU A 71 -3.72 -19.77 14.99
N ALA A 72 -4.60 -19.67 15.98
CA ALA A 72 -4.99 -20.80 16.84
C ALA A 72 -5.67 -21.95 16.06
N ASN A 73 -6.29 -21.65 14.92
CA ASN A 73 -6.89 -22.64 14.02
C ASN A 73 -5.90 -23.20 12.97
N GLY A 74 -4.61 -22.86 13.06
CA GLY A 74 -3.58 -23.40 12.18
C GLY A 74 -3.33 -22.63 10.89
N VAL A 75 -3.90 -21.43 10.73
CA VAL A 75 -3.64 -20.58 9.55
C VAL A 75 -2.35 -19.79 9.78
N SER A 76 -1.43 -19.79 8.80
CA SER A 76 -0.22 -18.98 8.86
C SER A 76 -0.52 -17.50 8.56
N ALA A 77 0.38 -16.59 8.95
CA ALA A 77 0.19 -15.16 8.69
C ALA A 77 1.51 -14.47 8.31
N TYR A 78 1.44 -13.57 7.32
CA TYR A 78 2.43 -12.54 7.11
C TYR A 78 1.99 -11.28 7.86
N ILE A 79 2.88 -10.73 8.67
CA ILE A 79 2.64 -9.46 9.36
C ILE A 79 3.67 -8.44 8.91
N GLU A 80 3.22 -7.38 8.24
CA GLU A 80 4.09 -6.28 7.80
C GLU A 80 4.09 -5.16 8.83
N LEU A 81 5.23 -4.93 9.48
CA LEU A 81 5.42 -3.83 10.41
C LEU A 81 5.84 -2.57 9.65
N GLY A 82 5.00 -1.54 9.74
CA GLY A 82 5.33 -0.19 9.30
C GLY A 82 6.55 0.36 10.05
N PHE A 83 7.35 1.20 9.38
CA PHE A 83 8.59 1.75 9.96
C PHE A 83 8.35 2.68 11.15
N HIS A 84 7.14 3.23 11.26
CA HIS A 84 6.68 4.10 12.35
C HIS A 84 6.24 3.33 13.59
N LEU A 85 6.15 1.99 13.51
CA LEU A 85 5.82 1.15 14.65
C LEU A 85 7.08 0.66 15.35
N GLN A 86 7.02 0.58 16.68
CA GLN A 86 8.07 -0.05 17.45
C GLN A 86 8.06 -1.56 17.17
N LEU A 87 9.24 -2.17 17.03
CA LEU A 87 9.35 -3.61 16.81
C LEU A 87 8.76 -4.45 17.96
N THR A 88 8.66 -3.85 19.14
CA THR A 88 8.04 -4.44 20.34
C THR A 88 6.52 -4.49 20.28
N THR A 89 5.86 -3.76 19.36
CA THR A 89 4.39 -3.66 19.27
C THR A 89 3.72 -5.03 19.16
N LEU A 90 4.37 -6.01 18.51
CA LEU A 90 3.82 -7.35 18.32
C LEU A 90 4.47 -8.42 19.20
N GLU A 91 5.36 -8.06 20.12
CA GLU A 91 6.20 -9.02 20.84
C GLU A 91 5.37 -10.08 21.56
N ASN A 92 4.28 -9.68 22.23
CA ASN A 92 3.36 -10.60 22.91
C ASN A 92 2.74 -11.63 21.95
N LEU A 93 2.36 -11.20 20.74
CA LEU A 93 1.81 -12.08 19.71
C LEU A 93 2.90 -13.04 19.18
N LEU A 94 4.09 -12.52 18.90
CA LEU A 94 5.22 -13.29 18.38
C LEU A 94 5.79 -14.29 19.40
N GLN A 95 5.57 -14.07 20.70
CA GLN A 95 5.90 -15.02 21.76
C GLN A 95 4.81 -16.08 21.97
N SER A 96 3.56 -15.76 21.63
CA SER A 96 2.41 -16.65 21.80
C SER A 96 2.28 -17.70 20.68
N PHE A 97 2.87 -17.43 19.51
CA PHE A 97 2.84 -18.31 18.36
C PHE A 97 4.24 -18.48 17.77
N PRO A 98 4.57 -19.64 17.17
CA PRO A 98 5.83 -19.80 16.44
C PRO A 98 5.97 -18.70 15.40
N SER A 99 7.11 -18.01 15.42
CA SER A 99 7.33 -16.85 14.57
C SER A 99 8.72 -16.88 13.96
N ARG A 100 8.82 -16.29 12.77
CA ARG A 100 10.05 -15.98 12.06
C ARG A 100 10.06 -14.49 11.74
N ARG A 101 11.12 -13.81 12.15
CA ARG A 101 11.29 -12.37 12.00
C ARG A 101 12.23 -12.09 10.84
N ILE A 102 11.75 -11.34 9.86
CA ILE A 102 12.47 -10.98 8.65
C ILE A 102 12.74 -9.48 8.68
N GLY A 103 14.02 -9.10 8.64
CA GLY A 103 14.45 -7.73 8.44
C GLY A 103 14.74 -7.50 6.97
N VAL A 104 13.94 -6.67 6.30
CA VAL A 104 14.22 -6.24 4.92
C VAL A 104 14.95 -4.90 5.00
N VAL A 105 16.28 -4.94 4.90
CA VAL A 105 17.15 -3.81 5.23
C VAL A 105 18.16 -3.58 4.10
N PRO A 106 18.41 -2.32 3.69
CA PRO A 106 19.40 -2.02 2.66
C PRO A 106 20.80 -2.48 3.07
N PRO A 107 21.65 -2.93 2.13
CA PRO A 107 22.99 -3.43 2.44
C PRO A 107 23.92 -2.36 3.04
N GLU A 108 23.63 -1.08 2.82
CA GLU A 108 24.41 0.05 3.37
C GLU A 108 24.12 0.30 4.85
N ILE A 109 22.95 -0.12 5.33
CA ILE A 109 22.53 0.06 6.72
C ILE A 109 23.02 -1.15 7.52
N LYS A 110 23.77 -0.91 8.60
CA LYS A 110 24.33 -1.96 9.47
C LYS A 110 24.04 -1.65 10.94
N ASP A 111 24.03 -2.70 11.76
CA ASP A 111 23.98 -2.61 13.22
C ASP A 111 22.76 -1.85 13.80
N THR A 112 21.64 -1.85 13.06
CA THR A 112 20.38 -1.22 13.47
C THR A 112 19.49 -2.13 14.33
N GLU A 113 18.39 -1.59 14.85
CA GLU A 113 17.40 -2.37 15.60
C GLU A 113 16.84 -3.57 14.81
N TRP A 114 16.65 -3.43 13.49
CA TRP A 114 16.19 -4.52 12.63
C TRP A 114 17.19 -5.68 12.58
N HIS A 115 18.49 -5.40 12.61
CA HIS A 115 19.54 -6.42 12.66
C HIS A 115 19.53 -7.21 13.97
N LYS A 116 19.13 -6.56 15.07
CA LYS A 116 19.05 -7.19 16.39
C LYS A 116 17.74 -7.96 16.58
N TRP A 117 16.67 -7.49 15.94
CA TRP A 117 15.33 -8.05 16.08
C TRP A 117 15.06 -9.23 15.14
N ALA A 118 15.59 -9.21 13.93
CA ALA A 118 15.30 -10.20 12.90
C ALA A 118 16.11 -11.49 13.08
N ASP A 119 15.47 -12.63 12.78
CA ASP A 119 16.15 -13.92 12.67
C ASP A 119 16.89 -14.03 11.34
N VAL A 120 16.37 -13.37 10.30
CA VAL A 120 16.93 -13.38 8.94
C VAL A 120 16.90 -11.97 8.37
N ILE A 121 18.05 -11.55 7.83
CA ILE A 121 18.17 -10.32 7.05
C ILE A 121 18.07 -10.65 5.57
N VAL A 122 17.18 -9.92 4.89
CA VAL A 122 17.04 -9.91 3.45
C VAL A 122 17.51 -8.55 2.95
N GLU A 123 18.33 -8.55 1.90
CA GLU A 123 18.79 -7.32 1.28
C GLU A 123 17.59 -6.58 0.68
N GLY A 124 17.32 -5.42 1.28
CA GLY A 124 16.34 -4.47 0.82
C GLY A 124 16.96 -3.39 -0.05
N ILE A 125 16.16 -2.38 -0.31
CA ILE A 125 16.48 -1.28 -1.20
C ILE A 125 16.95 -0.08 -0.40
N ALA A 126 18.00 0.60 -0.87
CA ALA A 126 18.49 1.87 -0.32
C ALA A 126 17.35 2.85 0.00
N VAL A 127 17.30 3.30 1.26
CA VAL A 127 16.30 4.25 1.75
C VAL A 127 16.97 5.60 1.90
N SER A 128 16.34 6.64 1.37
CA SER A 128 16.77 8.01 1.59
C SER A 128 16.05 8.61 2.80
N GLY A 129 16.75 9.46 3.55
CA GLY A 129 16.19 10.21 4.68
C GLY A 129 16.59 9.63 6.05
N GLU A 130 16.64 10.50 7.05
CA GLU A 130 16.81 10.11 8.45
C GLU A 130 15.43 9.85 9.07
N ALA A 131 15.22 8.67 9.66
CA ALA A 131 13.91 8.27 10.18
C ALA A 131 13.27 9.31 11.12
N ASP A 132 14.09 9.97 11.94
CA ASP A 132 13.64 10.96 12.94
C ASP A 132 13.13 12.28 12.33
N LYS A 133 13.41 12.53 11.04
CA LYS A 133 12.95 13.73 10.30
C LYS A 133 11.73 13.47 9.43
N LEU A 134 11.31 12.22 9.30
CA LEU A 134 10.22 11.83 8.42
C LEU A 134 8.86 12.02 9.11
N SER A 135 7.93 12.67 8.42
CA SER A 135 6.51 12.64 8.73
C SER A 135 5.76 11.78 7.74
N ILE A 136 4.61 11.26 8.17
CA ILE A 136 3.68 10.51 7.33
C ILE A 136 2.42 11.35 7.17
N TRP A 137 2.07 11.67 5.93
CA TRP A 137 0.78 12.24 5.57
C TRP A 137 -0.07 11.18 4.88
N ARG A 138 -1.36 11.12 5.24
CA ARG A 138 -2.32 10.13 4.75
C ARG A 138 -3.62 10.83 4.41
N SER A 139 -4.16 10.55 3.22
CA SER A 139 -5.46 11.07 2.80
C SER A 139 -6.29 9.98 2.11
N PRO A 140 -7.43 9.57 2.68
CA PRO A 140 -8.37 8.70 1.99
C PRO A 140 -9.10 9.48 0.88
N THR A 141 -9.21 8.90 -0.30
CA THR A 141 -9.92 9.48 -1.45
C THR A 141 -11.13 8.65 -1.85
N LYS A 142 -11.64 7.80 -0.94
CA LYS A 142 -12.76 6.90 -1.19
C LYS A 142 -13.95 7.66 -1.80
N GLY A 143 -14.48 7.13 -2.90
CA GLY A 143 -15.60 7.72 -3.63
C GLY A 143 -15.25 8.92 -4.51
N GLN A 144 -13.98 9.33 -4.54
CA GLN A 144 -13.47 10.27 -5.53
C GLN A 144 -12.98 9.54 -6.77
N VAL A 145 -13.14 10.21 -7.91
CA VAL A 145 -12.62 9.77 -9.21
C VAL A 145 -11.74 10.87 -9.72
N LEU A 146 -10.47 10.58 -9.99
CA LEU A 146 -9.49 11.58 -10.40
C LEU A 146 -9.47 11.70 -11.92
N ASP A 147 -9.28 12.94 -12.38
CA ASP A 147 -8.91 13.19 -13.77
C ASP A 147 -7.48 12.67 -14.02
N PRO A 148 -7.26 11.82 -15.04
CA PRO A 148 -5.94 11.27 -15.31
C PRO A 148 -4.86 12.33 -15.55
N ALA A 149 -5.16 13.41 -16.29
CA ALA A 149 -4.16 14.42 -16.62
C ALA A 149 -3.79 15.26 -15.38
N SER A 150 -4.78 15.61 -14.55
CA SER A 150 -4.51 16.28 -13.27
C SER A 150 -3.72 15.39 -12.32
N LEU A 151 -4.06 14.10 -12.22
CA LEU A 151 -3.32 13.15 -11.39
C LEU A 151 -1.87 12.99 -11.85
N ASP A 152 -1.63 12.93 -13.17
CA ASP A 152 -0.27 12.86 -13.71
C ASP A 152 0.53 14.13 -13.37
N MET A 153 -0.08 15.31 -13.47
CA MET A 153 0.57 16.58 -13.07
C MET A 153 0.92 16.56 -11.59
N PHE A 154 -0.06 16.27 -10.73
CA PHE A 154 0.13 16.18 -9.28
C PHE A 154 1.24 15.20 -8.91
N TRP A 155 1.21 13.99 -9.47
CA TRP A 155 2.14 12.93 -9.10
C TRP A 155 3.55 13.18 -9.66
N TYR A 156 3.67 13.39 -10.97
CA TYR A 156 4.98 13.42 -11.66
C TYR A 156 5.66 14.78 -11.67
N GLN A 157 4.89 15.88 -11.71
CA GLN A 157 5.45 17.22 -11.89
C GLN A 157 5.51 18.02 -10.60
N GLU A 158 4.64 17.72 -9.63
CA GLU A 158 4.54 18.49 -8.40
C GLU A 158 5.10 17.70 -7.20
N MET A 159 4.44 16.61 -6.82
CA MET A 159 4.76 15.84 -5.62
C MET A 159 6.17 15.23 -5.68
N THR A 160 6.52 14.52 -6.75
CA THR A 160 7.85 13.90 -6.89
C THR A 160 8.97 14.92 -7.12
N GLN A 161 8.65 16.14 -7.56
CA GLN A 161 9.61 17.23 -7.75
C GLN A 161 9.74 18.15 -6.53
N GLY A 162 9.05 17.82 -5.44
CA GLY A 162 9.19 18.51 -4.16
C GLY A 162 8.39 19.79 -4.00
N ALA A 163 7.32 19.98 -4.78
CA ALA A 163 6.44 21.14 -4.68
C ALA A 163 5.81 21.29 -3.28
N TYR A 164 5.68 20.18 -2.54
CA TYR A 164 5.03 20.12 -1.23
C TYR A 164 5.98 19.69 -0.10
N GLY A 165 7.27 19.97 -0.24
CA GLY A 165 8.29 19.43 0.65
C GLY A 165 8.98 18.21 0.06
N LYS A 166 9.96 17.67 0.79
CA LYS A 166 10.85 16.64 0.26
C LYS A 166 10.21 15.27 0.44
N VAL A 167 9.68 14.71 -0.64
CA VAL A 167 9.08 13.37 -0.63
C VAL A 167 10.16 12.30 -0.76
N HIS A 168 10.12 11.33 0.15
CA HIS A 168 11.00 10.16 0.14
C HIS A 168 10.30 8.91 -0.38
N ARG A 169 9.03 8.75 -0.03
CA ARG A 169 8.17 7.64 -0.45
C ARG A 169 6.76 8.17 -0.67
N ALA A 170 6.10 7.74 -1.74
CA ALA A 170 4.66 7.91 -1.88
C ALA A 170 4.05 6.64 -2.45
N LYS A 171 2.91 6.24 -1.90
CA LYS A 171 2.06 5.19 -2.42
C LYS A 171 0.66 5.74 -2.61
N GLY A 172 -0.03 5.35 -3.67
CA GLY A 172 -1.40 5.78 -3.93
C GLY A 172 -2.22 4.67 -4.57
N ILE A 173 -3.52 4.63 -4.25
CA ILE A 173 -4.51 3.89 -5.02
C ILE A 173 -5.57 4.88 -5.45
N PHE A 174 -5.75 5.05 -6.76
CA PHE A 174 -6.70 6.02 -7.30
C PHE A 174 -7.68 5.35 -8.26
N ASP A 175 -8.94 5.76 -8.17
CA ASP A 175 -9.95 5.48 -9.17
C ASP A 175 -9.94 6.60 -10.21
N ILE A 176 -9.89 6.23 -11.49
CA ILE A 176 -9.84 7.20 -12.59
C ILE A 176 -11.12 7.21 -13.41
N ALA A 177 -11.26 8.21 -14.29
CA ALA A 177 -12.47 8.51 -15.05
C ALA A 177 -13.14 7.32 -15.77
N ASP A 178 -12.35 6.34 -16.22
CA ASP A 178 -12.85 5.17 -16.96
C ASP A 178 -13.21 3.96 -16.10
N GLY A 179 -13.25 4.15 -14.78
CA GLY A 179 -13.64 3.16 -13.79
C GLY A 179 -12.53 2.20 -13.36
N ARG A 180 -11.33 2.28 -13.95
CA ARG A 180 -10.18 1.49 -13.50
C ARG A 180 -9.59 2.04 -12.20
N SER A 181 -8.82 1.19 -11.52
CA SER A 181 -8.08 1.55 -10.31
C SER A 181 -6.60 1.32 -10.54
N PHE A 182 -5.77 2.27 -10.14
CA PHE A 182 -4.33 2.22 -10.33
C PHE A 182 -3.61 2.33 -9.00
N TYR A 183 -2.62 1.46 -8.80
CA TYR A 183 -1.62 1.60 -7.75
C TYR A 183 -0.45 2.41 -8.27
N PHE A 184 -0.05 3.43 -7.52
CA PHE A 184 1.11 4.27 -7.79
C PHE A 184 2.15 4.04 -6.72
N ASP A 185 3.41 3.95 -7.15
CA ASP A 185 4.57 3.72 -6.32
C ASP A 185 5.69 4.70 -6.71
N PHE A 186 6.13 5.51 -5.74
CA PHE A 186 7.32 6.34 -5.84
C PHE A 186 8.25 6.12 -4.65
N ALA A 187 9.54 5.99 -4.94
CA ALA A 187 10.62 6.06 -3.96
C ALA A 187 11.78 6.88 -4.54
N ALA A 188 12.21 7.92 -3.82
CA ALA A 188 13.21 8.87 -4.29
C ALA A 188 14.57 8.22 -4.64
N ALA A 189 14.89 7.07 -4.04
CA ALA A 189 16.12 6.33 -4.29
C ALA A 189 16.21 5.75 -5.71
N PHE A 190 15.09 5.59 -6.43
CA PHE A 190 15.08 4.96 -7.74
C PHE A 190 14.95 5.91 -8.92
N GLN A 191 14.66 7.20 -8.69
CA GLN A 191 14.35 8.21 -9.72
C GLN A 191 13.20 7.83 -10.69
N GLU A 192 12.72 6.59 -10.66
CA GLU A 192 11.57 6.08 -11.39
C GLU A 192 10.38 5.95 -10.46
N THR A 193 9.21 6.15 -11.04
CA THR A 193 7.92 5.94 -10.40
C THR A 193 7.16 4.96 -11.26
N ALA A 194 6.63 3.94 -10.59
CA ALA A 194 5.84 2.91 -11.22
C ALA A 194 4.36 3.18 -10.96
N HIS A 195 3.52 2.80 -11.93
CA HIS A 195 2.11 2.60 -11.70
C HIS A 195 1.67 1.28 -12.33
N GLU A 196 0.74 0.59 -11.70
CA GLU A 196 0.12 -0.63 -12.22
C GLU A 196 -1.41 -0.56 -12.08
N GLU A 197 -2.13 -1.07 -13.09
CA GLU A 197 -3.58 -1.25 -12.97
C GLU A 197 -3.85 -2.39 -11.96
N LEU A 198 -4.67 -2.12 -10.96
CA LEU A 198 -5.12 -3.16 -10.04
C LEU A 198 -6.13 -4.06 -10.76
N PRO A 199 -6.07 -5.39 -10.58
CA PRO A 199 -6.96 -6.35 -11.24
C PRO A 199 -8.34 -6.37 -10.57
N LEU A 200 -9.01 -5.22 -10.56
CA LEU A 200 -10.32 -5.00 -9.99
C LEU A 200 -11.33 -4.69 -11.10
N PRO A 201 -12.61 -5.08 -10.94
CA PRO A 201 -13.64 -4.71 -11.89
C PRO A 201 -13.73 -3.19 -12.07
N ARG A 202 -14.06 -2.74 -13.28
CA ARG A 202 -14.30 -1.32 -13.52
C ARG A 202 -15.50 -0.84 -12.71
N TRP A 203 -15.41 0.35 -12.13
CA TRP A 203 -16.51 1.01 -11.45
C TRP A 203 -17.14 2.07 -12.35
N LEU A 204 -18.28 1.75 -12.95
CA LEU A 204 -19.00 2.65 -13.85
C LEU A 204 -20.38 3.07 -13.30
N GLU A 205 -20.65 2.80 -12.02
CA GLU A 205 -21.92 3.09 -11.36
C GLU A 205 -21.75 4.19 -10.29
N GLY A 206 -21.43 5.40 -10.74
CA GLY A 206 -21.25 6.55 -9.86
C GLY A 206 -19.96 6.45 -9.04
N ARG A 207 -20.03 6.88 -7.76
CA ARG A 207 -18.86 6.96 -6.86
C ARG A 207 -18.39 5.57 -6.39
N PRO A 208 -17.11 5.23 -6.55
CA PRO A 208 -16.55 3.96 -6.09
C PRO A 208 -16.74 3.71 -4.59
N GLN A 209 -17.11 2.49 -4.21
CA GLN A 209 -17.23 2.08 -2.80
C GLN A 209 -16.03 1.26 -2.30
N ARG A 210 -15.05 1.00 -3.18
CA ARG A 210 -13.76 0.40 -2.81
C ARG A 210 -12.84 1.43 -2.15
N PHE A 211 -11.73 0.95 -1.58
CA PHE A 211 -10.71 1.84 -1.03
C PHE A 211 -9.95 2.55 -2.15
N SER A 212 -9.68 3.84 -1.94
CA SER A 212 -8.69 4.64 -2.64
C SER A 212 -8.12 5.66 -1.66
N GLY A 213 -6.87 6.06 -1.84
CA GLY A 213 -6.16 6.97 -0.96
C GLY A 213 -4.68 7.01 -1.22
N ILE A 214 -4.00 7.92 -0.53
CA ILE A 214 -2.57 8.20 -0.68
C ILE A 214 -1.88 8.24 0.67
N GLU A 215 -0.65 7.72 0.70
CA GLU A 215 0.30 7.87 1.80
C GLU A 215 1.59 8.48 1.26
N ILE A 216 2.06 9.55 1.90
CA ILE A 216 3.32 10.23 1.58
C ILE A 216 4.19 10.23 2.82
N VAL A 217 5.44 9.83 2.68
CA VAL A 217 6.48 9.93 3.69
C VAL A 217 7.52 10.93 3.21
N GLY A 218 7.79 11.97 4.00
CA GLY A 218 8.69 13.03 3.61
C GLY A 218 9.15 13.96 4.74
N GLU A 219 9.91 14.97 4.39
CA GLU A 219 10.38 16.03 5.29
C GLU A 219 9.70 17.36 4.94
N ASN A 220 9.24 18.10 5.95
CA ASN A 220 8.59 19.42 5.81
C ASN A 220 7.43 19.42 4.80
N LEU A 221 6.53 18.43 4.91
CA LEU A 221 5.40 18.30 4.02
C LEU A 221 4.38 19.45 4.21
N ASP A 222 4.00 20.11 3.12
CA ASP A 222 2.84 21.02 3.11
C ASP A 222 1.55 20.21 2.93
N GLU A 223 1.09 19.64 4.05
CA GLU A 223 -0.10 18.77 4.09
C GLU A 223 -1.37 19.46 3.61
N THR A 224 -1.47 20.78 3.79
CA THR A 224 -2.64 21.56 3.35
C THR A 224 -2.63 21.71 1.84
N ALA A 225 -1.50 22.08 1.26
CA ALA A 225 -1.35 22.18 -0.20
C ALA A 225 -1.50 20.81 -0.88
N LEU A 226 -0.94 19.74 -0.30
CA LEU A 226 -1.14 18.37 -0.78
C LEU A 226 -2.61 17.98 -0.83
N GLY A 227 -3.35 18.23 0.25
CA GLY A 227 -4.78 17.94 0.32
C GLY A 227 -5.58 18.72 -0.72
N GLN A 228 -5.32 20.02 -0.84
CA GLN A 228 -6.03 20.89 -1.79
C GLN A 228 -5.78 20.48 -3.24
N THR A 229 -4.52 20.29 -3.65
CA THR A 229 -4.25 19.92 -5.04
C THR A 229 -4.78 18.53 -5.39
N LEU A 230 -4.76 17.59 -4.44
CA LEU A 230 -5.37 16.27 -4.64
C LEU A 230 -6.90 16.37 -4.80
N GLU A 231 -7.55 17.25 -4.03
CA GLU A 231 -8.99 17.53 -4.19
C GLU A 231 -9.28 18.18 -5.55
N ASP A 232 -8.42 19.10 -6.00
CA ASP A 232 -8.55 19.75 -7.31
C ASP A 232 -8.39 18.75 -8.49
N CYS A 233 -7.72 17.60 -8.26
CA CYS A 233 -7.67 16.51 -9.24
C CYS A 233 -8.99 15.74 -9.38
N CYS A 234 -9.92 15.88 -8.43
CA CYS A 234 -11.16 15.10 -8.40
C CYS A 234 -12.19 15.63 -9.41
N LEU A 235 -12.77 14.71 -10.18
CA LEU A 235 -13.87 15.02 -11.07
C LEU A 235 -15.14 15.37 -10.28
N SER A 236 -15.85 16.41 -10.74
CA SER A 236 -17.22 16.64 -10.31
C SER A 236 -18.12 15.45 -10.70
N GLU A 237 -19.21 15.26 -9.94
CA GLU A 237 -20.15 14.16 -10.18
C GLU A 237 -20.71 14.16 -11.61
N THR A 238 -21.06 15.33 -12.13
CA THR A 238 -21.57 15.47 -13.50
C THR A 238 -20.55 15.00 -14.54
N ILE A 239 -19.28 15.39 -14.41
CA ILE A 239 -18.22 15.00 -15.35
C ILE A 239 -17.93 13.50 -15.24
N MET A 240 -17.83 12.99 -14.02
CA MET A 240 -17.63 11.57 -13.74
C MET A 240 -18.73 10.71 -14.39
N LEU A 241 -20.00 11.05 -14.18
CA LEU A 241 -21.13 10.30 -14.74
C LEU A 241 -21.13 10.33 -16.28
N ASN A 242 -20.79 11.46 -16.88
CA ASN A 242 -20.66 11.57 -18.34
C ASN A 242 -19.56 10.66 -18.89
N TYR A 243 -18.37 10.64 -18.28
CA TYR A 243 -17.30 9.73 -18.67
C TYR A 243 -17.70 8.25 -18.52
N GLN A 244 -18.31 7.88 -17.40
CA GLN A 244 -18.77 6.51 -17.18
C GLN A 244 -19.80 6.07 -18.24
N GLN A 245 -20.72 6.94 -18.64
CA GLN A 245 -21.66 6.65 -19.74
C GLN A 245 -20.95 6.44 -21.08
N GLN A 246 -19.96 7.28 -21.41
CA GLN A 246 -19.18 7.12 -22.65
C GLN A 246 -18.43 5.79 -22.67
N VAL A 247 -17.83 5.38 -21.54
CA VAL A 247 -17.13 4.10 -21.42
C VAL A 247 -18.10 2.92 -21.55
N LYS A 248 -19.28 2.98 -20.91
CA LYS A 248 -20.31 1.95 -21.07
C LYS A 248 -20.72 1.78 -22.54
N GLN A 249 -20.96 2.88 -23.26
CA GLN A 249 -21.31 2.86 -24.68
C GLN A 249 -20.21 2.23 -25.54
N SER A 250 -18.95 2.61 -25.30
CA SER A 250 -17.79 2.05 -25.99
C SER A 250 -17.64 0.55 -25.77
N LEU A 251 -17.80 0.08 -24.54
CA LEU A 251 -17.74 -1.35 -24.20
C LEU A 251 -18.86 -2.15 -24.86
N SER A 252 -20.10 -1.64 -24.87
CA SER A 252 -21.22 -2.32 -25.56
C SER A 252 -21.00 -2.43 -27.07
N LEU A 253 -20.40 -1.41 -27.70
CA LEU A 253 -20.07 -1.43 -29.13
C LEU A 253 -18.94 -2.43 -29.46
N GLY A 254 -18.00 -2.62 -28.53
CA GLY A 254 -16.92 -3.60 -28.65
C GLY A 254 -17.39 -5.05 -28.52
N GLU A 255 -18.43 -5.31 -27.72
CA GLU A 255 -19.02 -6.65 -27.56
C GLU A 255 -19.91 -7.05 -28.75
N GLU A 256 -20.54 -6.10 -29.44
CA GLU A 256 -21.35 -6.36 -30.64
C GLU A 256 -20.51 -6.60 -31.91
N THR A 257 -19.21 -6.28 -31.87
CA THR A 257 -18.28 -6.40 -33.01
C THR A 257 -17.29 -7.56 -32.89
N ALA A 258 -17.34 -8.34 -31.80
CA ALA A 258 -16.53 -9.53 -31.54
C ALA A 258 -17.33 -10.83 -31.75
#